data_AF-A0A0S4LH39-F1
#
_entry.id   AF-A0A0S4LH39-F1
#
_cell.length_a   1.000
_cell.length_b   1.000
_cell.length_c   1.000
_cell.angle_alpha   90.00
_cell.angle_beta   90.00
_cell.angle_gamma   90.00
#
_symmetry.space_group_name_H-M   'P 1'
#
loop_
_entity.id
_entity.type
_entity.pdbx_description
1 polymer ?
#
loop_
_entity_poly.entity_id
_entity_poly.type
_entity_poly.pdbx_seq_one_letter_code
_entity_poly.pdbx_strand_id
1 'polypeptide(L)'
;MVFSFVILYLLLSVGIGLFAATRVRNSKDFAVAGRSLPLPIVTATVFATWFGAEAVLGISATFVKEGLHGVVADPFGSSMCLMLAGLFFAPRLYRLNMLTVGDYYRFRYNRTIEVLCTFCIVASYLGWVAAQFKVLGLVLNVVTEGAVSQSVGIVIGAAIVLTYTTFGGMFSVAILDFVQISVIMGGLLYVASLVSDLAGGVGTVIEQAAAAGKLDLFPPATFTAWVPFVGAWMTMMLGSIPQQDVFQRITSAKDERTAVRGALLGAVLYFSFCFVPMFLAYAATLIDPAKFGLLLEQDSQLILPTLILEHTPIAAQIIFFGAVLSAVMSCSSATLLAPSVALSENVVKPLLPNLNDAEFLRLMRVVLIGFASVVLIIALWSDATIYKMVVSTYKVTLVAAFIPLFAGLYWKGATTQGALWAIVAGLTSWLASELVSEPTDVWPPQLVGFVMAAIGMLVGSLWPSQGLASHEAREGIRDG
;
A
#
# COMPACT_ATOMS: atom_id res chain seq x y z
N MET A 1 1.78 9.21 30.85
CA MET A 1 1.44 10.45 30.12
C MET A 1 1.33 10.23 28.61
N VAL A 2 2.32 9.59 27.96
CA VAL A 2 2.26 9.28 26.50
C VAL A 2 0.97 8.56 26.11
N PHE A 3 0.61 7.51 26.84
CA PHE A 3 -0.62 6.76 26.61
C PHE A 3 -1.90 7.62 26.60
N SER A 4 -2.03 8.59 27.51
CA SER A 4 -3.20 9.47 27.57
C SER A 4 -3.30 10.37 26.35
N PHE A 5 -2.18 10.88 25.83
CA PHE A 5 -2.15 11.66 24.59
C PHE A 5 -2.43 10.81 23.37
N VAL A 6 -1.92 9.58 23.35
CA VAL A 6 -2.26 8.59 22.31
C VAL A 6 -3.77 8.34 22.28
N ILE A 7 -4.41 8.10 23.43
CA ILE A 7 -5.87 7.95 23.49
C ILE A 7 -6.58 9.20 22.98
N LEU A 8 -6.15 10.39 23.43
CA LEU A 8 -6.76 11.65 22.99
C LEU A 8 -6.65 11.82 21.47
N TYR A 9 -5.48 11.55 20.91
CA TYR A 9 -5.24 11.58 19.48
C TYR A 9 -6.17 10.60 18.74
N LEU A 10 -6.25 9.34 19.19
CA LEU A 10 -7.14 8.32 18.59
C LEU A 10 -8.61 8.77 18.62
N LEU A 11 -9.07 9.32 19.76
CA LEU A 11 -10.43 9.84 19.90
C LEU A 11 -10.70 11.03 18.97
N LEU A 12 -9.74 11.94 18.82
CA LEU A 12 -9.84 13.07 17.89
C LEU A 12 -9.92 12.59 16.44
N SER A 13 -9.07 11.64 16.04
CA SER A 13 -9.09 11.04 14.70
C SER A 13 -10.43 10.34 14.42
N VAL A 14 -10.93 9.53 15.36
CA VAL A 14 -12.25 8.91 15.23
C VAL A 14 -13.35 9.98 15.14
N GLY A 15 -13.29 11.02 15.97
CA GLY A 15 -14.24 12.13 15.97
C GLY A 15 -14.29 12.87 14.63
N ILE A 16 -13.13 13.22 14.06
CA ILE A 16 -13.03 13.85 12.73
C ILE A 16 -13.60 12.91 11.66
N GLY A 17 -13.23 11.63 11.70
CA GLY A 17 -13.70 10.62 10.75
C GLY A 17 -15.22 10.43 10.78
N LEU A 18 -15.81 10.35 11.97
CA LEU A 18 -17.27 10.24 12.16
C LEU A 18 -18.01 11.53 11.79
N PHE A 19 -17.43 12.70 12.08
CA PHE A 19 -18.00 13.97 11.63
C PHE A 19 -18.01 14.07 10.10
N ALA A 20 -16.90 13.72 9.45
CA ALA A 20 -16.83 13.67 7.99
C ALA A 20 -17.80 12.62 7.40
N ALA A 21 -18.09 11.53 8.13
CA ALA A 21 -19.01 10.49 7.69
C ALA A 21 -20.46 10.99 7.52
N THR A 22 -20.83 12.09 8.19
CA THR A 22 -22.15 12.73 8.01
C THR A 22 -22.40 13.28 6.60
N ARG A 23 -21.32 13.42 5.80
CA ARG A 23 -21.35 13.83 4.39
C ARG A 23 -21.55 12.67 3.42
N VAL A 24 -21.42 11.42 3.86
CA VAL A 24 -21.61 10.24 3.01
C VAL A 24 -23.08 9.88 2.92
N ARG A 25 -23.69 10.11 1.75
CA ARG A 25 -25.14 9.89 1.54
C ARG A 25 -25.45 8.72 0.62
N ASN A 26 -24.54 8.39 -0.28
CA ASN A 26 -24.75 7.39 -1.33
C ASN A 26 -23.48 6.53 -1.55
N SER A 27 -23.59 5.52 -2.42
CA SER A 27 -22.48 4.63 -2.74
C SER A 27 -21.28 5.35 -3.38
N LYS A 28 -21.51 6.37 -4.20
CA LYS A 28 -20.47 7.15 -4.88
C LYS A 28 -19.66 8.01 -3.91
N ASP A 29 -20.30 8.59 -2.88
CA ASP A 29 -19.60 9.31 -1.81
C ASP A 29 -18.69 8.35 -1.03
N PHE A 30 -19.20 7.16 -0.73
CA PHE A 30 -18.48 6.14 0.02
C PHE A 30 -17.29 5.58 -0.77
N ALA A 31 -17.46 5.30 -2.06
CA ALA A 31 -16.44 4.69 -2.89
C ALA A 31 -15.42 5.70 -3.43
N VAL A 32 -15.82 6.89 -3.87
CA VAL A 32 -14.92 7.82 -4.59
C VAL A 32 -15.06 9.28 -4.16
N ALA A 33 -15.63 9.54 -2.98
CA ALA A 33 -15.85 10.90 -2.45
C ALA A 33 -16.56 11.83 -3.45
N GLY A 34 -17.50 11.27 -4.23
CA GLY A 34 -18.24 12.02 -5.24
C GLY A 34 -17.41 12.51 -6.43
N ARG A 35 -16.13 12.13 -6.55
CA ARG A 35 -15.17 12.66 -7.53
C ARG A 35 -14.98 14.18 -7.41
N SER A 36 -14.79 14.64 -6.18
CA SER A 36 -14.78 16.07 -5.85
C SER A 36 -13.47 16.54 -5.19
N LEU A 37 -12.51 15.65 -4.98
CA LEU A 37 -11.34 15.95 -4.16
C LEU A 37 -10.40 16.94 -4.87
N PRO A 38 -10.06 18.07 -4.23
CA PRO A 38 -9.10 19.03 -4.77
C PRO A 38 -7.66 18.53 -4.62
N LEU A 39 -6.75 19.16 -5.36
CA LEU A 39 -5.34 18.74 -5.46
C LEU A 39 -4.63 18.53 -4.10
N PRO A 40 -4.70 19.44 -3.12
CA PRO A 40 -4.02 19.22 -1.84
C PRO A 40 -4.50 17.97 -1.11
N ILE A 41 -5.80 17.68 -1.20
CA ILE A 41 -6.40 16.51 -0.56
C ILE A 41 -6.00 15.22 -1.29
N VAL A 42 -6.03 15.21 -2.63
CA VAL A 42 -5.57 14.06 -3.41
C VAL A 42 -4.09 13.76 -3.15
N THR A 43 -3.23 14.79 -3.16
CA THR A 43 -1.80 14.66 -2.83
C THR A 43 -1.60 14.07 -1.43
N ALA A 44 -2.31 14.61 -0.43
CA ALA A 44 -2.22 14.12 0.94
C ALA A 44 -2.70 12.67 1.08
N THR A 45 -3.81 12.32 0.41
CA THR A 45 -4.37 10.96 0.41
C THR A 45 -3.42 9.96 -0.23
N VAL A 46 -2.80 10.31 -1.37
CA VAL A 46 -1.82 9.46 -2.04
C VAL A 46 -0.60 9.22 -1.14
N PHE A 47 -0.06 10.30 -0.55
CA PHE A 47 1.04 10.18 0.41
C PHE A 47 0.65 9.30 1.60
N ALA A 48 -0.46 9.60 2.27
CA ALA A 48 -0.81 8.99 3.55
C ALA A 48 -1.25 7.52 3.40
N THR A 49 -1.85 7.15 2.27
CA THR A 49 -2.17 5.75 1.95
C THR A 49 -0.91 4.89 1.88
N TRP A 50 0.18 5.43 1.31
CA TRP A 50 1.42 4.69 1.07
C TRP A 50 2.41 4.83 2.23
N PHE A 51 2.42 5.99 2.90
CA PHE A 51 3.23 6.25 4.09
C PHE A 51 2.59 5.63 5.35
N GLY A 52 2.53 4.30 5.36
CA GLY A 52 1.97 3.51 6.47
C GLY A 52 3.00 3.02 7.48
N ALA A 53 2.62 1.99 8.24
CA ALA A 53 3.45 1.35 9.25
C ALA A 53 4.79 0.80 8.70
N GLU A 54 4.73 0.23 7.50
CA GLU A 54 5.90 -0.26 6.78
C GLU A 54 6.92 0.85 6.52
N ALA A 55 6.48 2.02 6.02
CA ALA A 55 7.38 3.11 5.70
C ALA A 55 8.16 3.60 6.93
N VAL A 56 7.51 3.61 8.10
CA VAL A 56 8.13 4.09 9.33
C VAL A 56 8.98 3.01 10.01
N LEU A 57 8.46 1.79 10.20
CA LEU A 57 9.13 0.76 11.02
C LEU A 57 9.73 -0.39 10.20
N GLY A 58 9.17 -0.70 9.03
CA GLY A 58 9.62 -1.80 8.18
C GLY A 58 10.83 -1.41 7.33
N ILE A 59 10.67 -0.39 6.49
CA ILE A 59 11.71 0.08 5.57
C ILE A 59 12.94 0.56 6.34
N SER A 60 12.74 1.30 7.43
CA SER A 60 13.84 1.81 8.25
C SER A 60 14.66 0.68 8.88
N ALA A 61 14.00 -0.37 9.38
CA ALA A 61 14.66 -1.56 9.90
C ALA A 61 15.44 -2.32 8.82
N THR A 62 14.85 -2.51 7.64
CA THR A 62 15.51 -3.16 6.49
C THR A 62 16.70 -2.33 6.02
N PHE A 63 16.59 -0.99 5.97
CA PHE A 63 17.69 -0.10 5.61
C PHE A 63 18.89 -0.23 6.54
N VAL A 64 18.67 -0.36 7.86
CA VAL A 64 19.79 -0.57 8.79
C VAL A 64 20.50 -1.90 8.52
N LYS A 65 19.76 -2.96 8.18
CA LYS A 65 20.32 -4.29 7.85
C LYS A 65 21.04 -4.29 6.50
N GLU A 66 20.37 -3.85 5.46
CA GLU A 66 20.71 -4.11 4.07
C GLU A 66 21.12 -2.84 3.29
N GLY A 67 20.87 -1.64 3.80
CA GLY A 67 21.13 -0.39 3.07
C GLY A 67 20.12 -0.15 1.94
N LEU A 68 20.43 0.79 1.05
CA LEU A 68 19.52 1.23 -0.03
C LEU A 68 19.20 0.11 -1.02
N HIS A 69 20.13 -0.80 -1.30
CA HIS A 69 19.86 -1.91 -2.21
C HIS A 69 18.79 -2.89 -1.69
N GLY A 70 18.70 -3.07 -0.36
CA GLY A 70 17.69 -3.94 0.28
C GLY A 70 16.28 -3.33 0.30
N VAL A 71 16.18 -2.02 0.09
CA VAL A 71 14.92 -1.26 0.09
C VAL A 71 14.53 -0.78 -1.33
N VAL A 72 15.01 -1.47 -2.37
CA VAL A 72 14.68 -1.12 -3.76
C VAL A 72 13.18 -1.24 -4.07
N ALA A 73 12.49 -2.20 -3.45
CA ALA A 73 11.04 -2.32 -3.61
C ALA A 73 10.32 -1.08 -3.08
N ASP A 74 10.74 -0.56 -1.93
CA ASP A 74 10.11 0.57 -1.25
C ASP A 74 11.17 1.39 -0.52
N PRO A 75 11.42 2.67 -0.86
CA PRO A 75 10.53 3.61 -1.58
C PRO A 75 10.66 3.69 -3.09
N PHE A 76 11.69 3.10 -3.69
CA PHE A 76 11.97 3.32 -5.11
C PHE A 76 10.88 2.72 -6.01
N GLY A 77 10.49 1.46 -5.79
CA GLY A 77 9.40 0.83 -6.55
C GLY A 77 8.04 1.49 -6.30
N SER A 78 7.68 1.69 -5.03
CA SER A 78 6.41 2.34 -4.61
C SER A 78 6.22 3.73 -5.20
N SER A 79 7.23 4.61 -5.12
CA SER A 79 7.17 5.95 -5.70
C SER A 79 7.07 5.91 -7.23
N MET A 80 7.81 5.02 -7.87
CA MET A 80 7.72 4.84 -9.32
C MET A 80 6.36 4.30 -9.77
N CYS A 81 5.74 3.39 -9.00
CA CYS A 81 4.37 2.96 -9.24
C CYS A 81 3.44 4.18 -9.31
N LEU A 82 3.47 5.03 -8.28
CA LEU A 82 2.61 6.21 -8.21
C LEU A 82 2.87 7.20 -9.36
N MET A 83 4.14 7.40 -9.73
CA MET A 83 4.52 8.24 -10.87
C MET A 83 4.01 7.66 -12.20
N LEU A 84 4.22 6.37 -12.44
CA LEU A 84 3.79 5.68 -13.65
C LEU A 84 2.27 5.63 -13.75
N ALA A 85 1.59 5.27 -12.65
CA ALA A 85 0.14 5.28 -12.55
C ALA A 85 -0.41 6.68 -12.86
N GLY A 86 0.18 7.73 -12.28
CA GLY A 86 -0.20 9.12 -12.53
C GLY A 86 0.01 9.57 -13.97
N LEU A 87 1.17 9.29 -14.58
CA LEU A 87 1.50 9.77 -15.92
C LEU A 87 0.79 9.00 -17.03
N PHE A 88 0.72 7.68 -16.89
CA PHE A 88 0.33 6.80 -17.99
C PHE A 88 -1.10 6.28 -17.82
N PHE A 89 -1.48 5.83 -16.62
CA PHE A 89 -2.75 5.15 -16.40
C PHE A 89 -3.88 6.12 -16.04
N ALA A 90 -3.60 7.12 -15.21
CA ALA A 90 -4.60 8.06 -14.70
C ALA A 90 -5.41 8.78 -15.79
N PRO A 91 -4.79 9.36 -16.85
CA PRO A 91 -5.56 10.05 -17.89
C PRO A 91 -6.60 9.16 -18.57
N ARG A 92 -6.22 7.91 -18.88
CA ARG A 92 -7.12 6.97 -19.56
C ARG A 92 -8.20 6.43 -18.62
N LEU A 93 -7.80 6.02 -17.42
CA LEU A 93 -8.72 5.40 -16.46
C LEU A 93 -9.70 6.42 -15.87
N TYR A 94 -9.27 7.67 -15.65
CA TYR A 94 -10.12 8.73 -15.11
C TYR A 94 -11.35 9.01 -15.98
N ARG A 95 -11.18 9.02 -17.31
CA ARG A 95 -12.22 9.33 -18.30
C ARG A 95 -13.30 8.26 -18.42
N LEU A 96 -13.00 7.02 -18.02
CA LEU A 96 -13.96 5.91 -18.07
C LEU A 96 -15.06 6.01 -17.00
N ASN A 97 -14.90 6.89 -16.01
CA ASN A 97 -15.88 7.15 -14.95
C ASN A 97 -16.38 5.89 -14.22
N MET A 98 -15.48 4.94 -14.00
CA MET A 98 -15.74 3.67 -13.29
C MET A 98 -15.53 3.80 -11.78
N LEU A 99 -16.13 2.91 -11.01
CA LEU A 99 -15.93 2.83 -9.55
C LEU A 99 -14.70 2.00 -9.21
N THR A 100 -14.42 0.97 -10.00
CA THR A 100 -13.33 0.02 -9.74
C THR A 100 -12.48 -0.24 -10.96
N VAL A 101 -11.24 -0.68 -10.72
CA VAL A 101 -10.39 -1.26 -11.76
C VAL A 101 -10.97 -2.58 -12.29
N GLY A 102 -11.78 -3.29 -11.49
CA GLY A 102 -12.56 -4.45 -11.91
C GLY A 102 -13.51 -4.13 -13.07
N ASP A 103 -14.20 -2.99 -12.99
CA ASP A 103 -15.11 -2.51 -14.05
C ASP A 103 -14.35 -2.34 -15.38
N TYR A 104 -13.10 -1.88 -15.31
CA TYR A 104 -12.24 -1.75 -16.48
C TYR A 104 -11.94 -3.13 -17.10
N TYR A 105 -11.56 -4.13 -16.30
CA TYR A 105 -11.33 -5.49 -16.82
C TYR A 105 -12.58 -6.08 -17.46
N ARG A 106 -13.75 -5.84 -16.86
CA ARG A 106 -15.04 -6.27 -17.42
C ARG A 106 -15.30 -5.62 -18.77
N PHE A 107 -15.14 -4.29 -18.83
CA PHE A 107 -15.35 -3.49 -20.02
C PHE A 107 -14.39 -3.88 -21.15
N ARG A 108 -13.11 -4.09 -20.82
CA ARG A 108 -12.08 -4.39 -21.81
C ARG A 108 -12.09 -5.84 -22.29
N TYR A 109 -12.43 -6.78 -21.41
CA TYR A 109 -12.35 -8.20 -21.67
C TYR A 109 -13.72 -8.85 -21.46
N ASN A 110 -13.98 -9.36 -20.26
CA ASN A 110 -15.27 -9.93 -19.88
C ASN A 110 -15.36 -10.11 -18.35
N ARG A 111 -16.48 -10.68 -17.92
CA ARG A 111 -16.79 -11.00 -16.52
C ARG A 111 -15.78 -11.95 -15.87
N THR A 112 -15.21 -12.88 -16.61
CA THR A 112 -14.23 -13.85 -16.08
C THR A 112 -12.95 -13.14 -15.67
N ILE A 113 -12.40 -12.29 -16.53
CA ILE A 113 -11.17 -11.54 -16.25
C ILE A 113 -11.38 -10.55 -15.11
N GLU A 114 -12.53 -9.86 -15.08
CA GLU A 114 -12.94 -9.00 -13.95
C GLU A 114 -12.82 -9.73 -12.61
N VAL A 115 -13.52 -10.87 -12.46
CA VAL A 115 -13.60 -11.56 -11.18
C VAL A 115 -12.23 -12.13 -10.77
N LEU A 116 -11.48 -12.71 -11.70
CA LEU A 116 -10.14 -13.24 -11.42
C LEU A 116 -9.17 -12.14 -10.97
N CYS A 117 -9.10 -11.03 -11.69
CA CYS A 117 -8.25 -9.90 -11.33
C CYS A 117 -8.69 -9.28 -10.00
N THR A 118 -10.00 -9.10 -9.77
CA THR A 118 -10.51 -8.57 -8.49
C THR A 118 -10.10 -9.45 -7.32
N PHE A 119 -10.20 -10.78 -7.42
CA PHE A 119 -9.74 -11.66 -6.33
C PHE A 119 -8.23 -11.57 -6.10
N CYS A 120 -7.43 -11.50 -7.16
CA CYS A 120 -5.97 -11.32 -7.04
C CYS A 120 -5.61 -10.00 -6.35
N ILE A 121 -6.29 -8.91 -6.72
CA ILE A 121 -6.11 -7.58 -6.12
C ILE A 121 -6.55 -7.60 -4.65
N VAL A 122 -7.71 -8.15 -4.34
CA VAL A 122 -8.23 -8.24 -2.97
C VAL A 122 -7.32 -9.08 -2.07
N ALA A 123 -6.84 -10.22 -2.57
CA ALA A 123 -5.89 -11.06 -1.86
C ALA A 123 -4.60 -10.30 -1.51
N SER A 124 -4.16 -9.37 -2.39
CA SER A 124 -2.96 -8.57 -2.13
C SER A 124 -3.09 -7.62 -0.93
N TYR A 125 -4.30 -7.20 -0.58
CA TYR A 125 -4.50 -6.33 0.59
C TYR A 125 -4.42 -7.08 1.92
N LEU A 126 -4.59 -8.41 1.94
CA LEU A 126 -4.66 -9.18 3.18
C LEU A 126 -3.38 -9.00 4.03
N GLY A 127 -2.21 -9.18 3.43
CA GLY A 127 -0.94 -8.99 4.12
C GLY A 127 -0.65 -7.53 4.44
N TRP A 128 -0.99 -6.61 3.53
CA TRP A 128 -0.75 -5.18 3.74
C TRP A 128 -1.53 -4.63 4.94
N VAL A 129 -2.84 -4.88 5.01
CA VAL A 129 -3.66 -4.41 6.15
C VAL A 129 -3.27 -5.15 7.44
N ALA A 130 -2.95 -6.44 7.37
CA ALA A 130 -2.54 -7.19 8.55
C ALA A 130 -1.24 -6.63 9.16
N ALA A 131 -0.30 -6.18 8.32
CA ALA A 131 0.91 -5.51 8.75
C ALA A 131 0.61 -4.20 9.50
N GLN A 132 -0.37 -3.42 9.02
CA GLN A 132 -0.81 -2.21 9.72
C GLN A 132 -1.40 -2.53 11.10
N PHE A 133 -2.28 -3.54 11.20
CA PHE A 133 -2.87 -3.94 12.47
C PHE A 133 -1.82 -4.42 13.48
N LYS A 134 -0.80 -5.18 13.03
CA LYS A 134 0.33 -5.57 13.90
C LYS A 134 1.05 -4.38 14.51
N VAL A 135 1.24 -3.30 13.74
CA VAL A 135 1.90 -2.08 14.25
C VAL A 135 1.01 -1.29 15.20
N LEU A 136 -0.30 -1.22 14.96
CA LEU A 136 -1.21 -0.64 15.97
C LEU A 136 -1.07 -1.39 17.30
N GLY A 137 -1.02 -2.73 17.25
CA GLY A 137 -0.79 -3.54 18.43
C GLY A 137 0.57 -3.32 19.09
N LEU A 138 1.63 -3.24 18.29
CA LEU A 138 2.98 -2.97 18.75
C LEU A 138 3.08 -1.62 19.47
N VAL A 139 2.57 -0.56 18.84
CA VAL A 139 2.59 0.79 19.42
C VAL A 139 1.81 0.84 20.73
N LEU A 140 0.61 0.24 20.78
CA LEU A 140 -0.19 0.19 22.00
C LEU A 140 0.49 -0.61 23.10
N ASN A 141 1.15 -1.73 22.77
CA ASN A 141 1.92 -2.50 23.74
C ASN A 141 3.10 -1.71 24.30
N VAL A 142 3.86 -1.05 23.43
CA VAL A 142 5.05 -0.27 23.80
C VAL A 142 4.68 0.96 24.63
N VAL A 143 3.69 1.76 24.22
CA VAL A 143 3.30 2.99 24.96
C VAL A 143 2.56 2.71 26.27
N THR A 144 2.11 1.48 26.50
CA THR A 144 1.52 1.03 27.76
C THR A 144 2.50 0.23 28.62
N GLU A 145 3.77 0.16 28.23
CA GLU A 145 4.82 -0.59 28.93
C GLU A 145 4.40 -2.06 29.17
N GLY A 146 3.73 -2.66 28.17
CA GLY A 146 3.26 -4.05 28.22
C GLY A 146 1.91 -4.28 28.90
N ALA A 147 1.27 -3.25 29.47
CA ALA A 147 -0.04 -3.43 30.12
C ALA A 147 -1.14 -3.86 29.14
N VAL A 148 -1.03 -3.46 27.87
CA VAL A 148 -1.85 -4.00 26.77
C VAL A 148 -0.99 -4.98 25.98
N SER A 149 -1.36 -6.26 25.94
CA SER A 149 -0.65 -7.23 25.10
C SER A 149 -0.78 -6.87 23.62
N GLN A 150 0.20 -7.24 22.80
CA GLN A 150 0.19 -6.93 21.37
C GLN A 150 -1.09 -7.43 20.69
N SER A 151 -1.55 -8.65 20.98
CA SER A 151 -2.80 -9.21 20.43
C SER A 151 -4.03 -8.38 20.79
N VAL A 152 -4.14 -7.90 22.03
CA VAL A 152 -5.24 -7.01 22.44
C VAL A 152 -5.13 -5.66 21.74
N GLY A 153 -3.92 -5.12 21.61
CA GLY A 153 -3.65 -3.91 20.85
C GLY A 153 -4.04 -4.01 19.37
N ILE A 154 -3.79 -5.16 18.73
CA ILE A 154 -4.20 -5.44 17.34
C ILE A 154 -5.74 -5.33 17.23
N VAL A 155 -6.48 -5.96 18.15
CA VAL A 155 -7.95 -5.93 18.15
C VAL A 155 -8.49 -4.52 18.37
N ILE A 156 -7.92 -3.78 19.33
CA ILE A 156 -8.30 -2.39 19.62
C ILE A 156 -8.04 -1.50 18.39
N GLY A 157 -6.84 -1.60 17.80
CA GLY A 157 -6.45 -0.85 16.61
C GLY A 157 -7.38 -1.12 15.43
N ALA A 158 -7.67 -2.39 15.16
CA ALA A 158 -8.60 -2.79 14.11
C ALA A 158 -10.00 -2.20 14.35
N ALA A 159 -10.52 -2.27 15.58
CA ALA A 159 -11.83 -1.72 15.91
C ALA A 159 -11.91 -0.19 15.71
N ILE A 160 -10.85 0.53 16.09
CA ILE A 160 -10.75 1.98 15.91
C ILE A 160 -10.81 2.35 14.43
N VAL A 161 -9.95 1.74 13.60
CA VAL A 161 -9.90 2.01 12.16
C VAL A 161 -11.23 1.62 11.50
N LEU A 162 -11.77 0.45 11.87
CA LEU A 162 -13.01 -0.07 11.31
C LEU A 162 -14.18 0.87 11.56
N THR A 163 -14.23 1.50 12.74
CA THR A 163 -15.33 2.40 13.14
C THR A 163 -15.49 3.54 12.14
N TYR A 164 -14.49 4.42 11.97
CA TYR A 164 -14.67 5.57 11.08
C TYR A 164 -14.63 5.19 9.59
N THR A 165 -13.91 4.14 9.20
CA THR A 165 -13.83 3.71 7.80
C THR A 165 -15.17 3.16 7.31
N THR A 166 -15.86 2.36 8.14
CA THR A 166 -17.18 1.79 7.80
C THR A 166 -18.24 2.87 7.61
N PHE A 167 -18.26 3.90 8.46
CA PHE A 167 -19.26 4.96 8.31
C PHE A 167 -18.88 5.96 7.22
N GLY A 168 -17.60 6.31 7.12
CA GLY A 168 -17.11 7.47 6.40
C GLY A 168 -16.57 7.24 4.99
N GLY A 169 -16.20 6.01 4.63
CA GLY A 169 -15.69 5.69 3.29
C GLY A 169 -14.58 6.64 2.82
N MET A 170 -14.51 6.84 1.50
CA MET A 170 -13.45 7.60 0.84
C MET A 170 -13.43 9.07 1.27
N PHE A 171 -14.60 9.67 1.54
CA PHE A 171 -14.68 11.07 1.95
C PHE A 171 -14.04 11.29 3.32
N SER A 172 -14.36 10.47 4.32
CA SER A 172 -13.73 10.58 5.64
C SER A 172 -12.25 10.25 5.60
N VAL A 173 -11.84 9.24 4.82
CA VAL A 173 -10.43 8.89 4.62
C VAL A 173 -9.66 10.10 4.08
N ALA A 174 -10.14 10.74 3.02
CA ALA A 174 -9.46 11.88 2.41
C ALA A 174 -9.29 13.09 3.36
N ILE A 175 -10.29 13.37 4.20
CA ILE A 175 -10.21 14.45 5.19
C ILE A 175 -9.24 14.09 6.31
N LEU A 176 -9.28 12.86 6.80
CA LEU A 176 -8.35 12.39 7.82
C LEU A 176 -6.92 12.41 7.30
N ASP A 177 -6.67 11.92 6.09
CA ASP A 177 -5.34 11.92 5.46
C ASP A 177 -4.77 13.34 5.37
N PHE A 178 -5.60 14.33 5.00
CA PHE A 178 -5.18 15.73 4.93
C PHE A 178 -4.82 16.33 6.29
N VAL A 179 -5.47 15.89 7.37
CA VAL A 179 -5.10 16.31 8.74
C VAL A 179 -3.86 15.55 9.21
N GLN A 180 -3.82 14.24 8.99
CA GLN A 180 -2.80 13.32 9.49
C GLN A 180 -1.45 13.53 8.84
N ILE A 181 -1.39 13.90 7.55
CA ILE A 181 -0.12 14.22 6.88
C ILE A 181 0.66 15.31 7.62
N SER A 182 -0.01 16.29 8.21
CA SER A 182 0.65 17.38 8.95
C SER A 182 1.29 16.85 10.25
N VAL A 183 0.59 15.94 10.95
CA VAL A 183 1.09 15.28 12.16
C VAL A 183 2.27 14.37 11.83
N ILE A 184 2.18 13.60 10.74
CA ILE A 184 3.24 12.71 10.27
C ILE A 184 4.49 13.52 9.89
N MET A 185 4.32 14.51 9.01
CA MET A 185 5.45 15.25 8.46
C MET A 185 6.11 16.14 9.51
N GLY A 186 5.32 16.95 10.21
CA GLY A 186 5.83 17.81 11.28
C GLY A 186 6.43 17.00 12.42
N GLY A 187 5.78 15.89 12.80
CA GLY A 187 6.21 15.06 13.91
C GLY A 187 7.53 14.34 13.65
N LEU A 188 7.67 13.68 12.50
CA LEU A 188 8.90 12.97 12.17
C LEU A 188 10.07 13.94 11.91
N LEU A 189 9.84 15.12 11.34
CA LEU A 189 10.90 16.13 11.18
C LEU A 189 11.37 16.70 12.52
N TYR A 190 10.46 16.98 13.44
CA TYR A 190 10.81 17.43 14.80
C TYR A 190 11.63 16.38 15.56
N VAL A 191 11.22 15.12 15.47
CA VAL A 191 11.96 14.01 16.08
C VAL A 191 13.33 13.84 15.43
N ALA A 192 13.42 13.94 14.10
CA ALA A 192 14.68 13.88 13.36
C ALA A 192 15.64 15.01 13.75
N SER A 193 15.16 16.23 14.01
CA SER A 193 16.04 17.31 14.48
C SER A 193 16.65 17.00 15.85
N LEU A 194 15.87 16.43 16.79
CA LEU A 194 16.38 16.08 18.12
C LEU A 194 17.37 14.91 18.06
N VAL A 195 17.03 13.86 17.31
CA VAL A 195 17.88 12.67 17.17
C VAL A 195 19.16 13.00 16.42
N SER A 196 19.11 13.92 15.45
CA SER A 196 20.30 14.43 14.76
C SER A 196 21.31 14.98 15.76
N ASP A 197 20.89 15.82 16.71
CA ASP A 197 21.81 16.42 17.68
C ASP A 197 22.48 15.35 18.57
N LEU A 198 21.72 14.32 18.95
CA LEU A 198 22.23 13.20 19.74
C LEU A 198 23.24 12.34 18.97
N ALA A 199 23.04 12.17 17.65
CA ALA A 199 23.90 11.36 16.79
C ALA A 199 25.12 12.13 16.25
N GLY A 200 25.38 13.35 16.72
CA GLY A 200 26.51 14.19 16.27
C GLY A 200 26.24 14.96 14.98
N GLY A 201 24.98 15.16 14.62
CA GLY A 201 24.52 15.96 13.47
C GLY A 201 24.21 15.13 12.22
N VAL A 202 23.35 15.69 11.35
CA VAL A 202 22.91 15.04 10.10
C VAL A 202 24.09 14.60 9.22
N GLY A 203 25.13 15.44 9.11
CA GLY A 203 26.33 15.13 8.32
C GLY A 203 27.02 13.86 8.79
N THR A 204 27.24 13.72 10.10
CA THR A 204 27.85 12.55 10.72
C THR A 204 27.07 11.27 10.40
N VAL A 205 25.74 11.30 10.53
CA VAL A 205 24.90 10.13 10.24
C VAL A 205 25.02 9.71 8.78
N ILE A 206 24.98 10.67 7.85
CA ILE A 206 25.09 10.41 6.41
C ILE A 206 26.48 9.89 6.05
N GLU A 207 27.54 10.49 6.58
CA GLU A 207 28.92 10.08 6.34
C GLU A 207 29.18 8.66 6.86
N GLN A 208 28.72 8.34 8.06
CA GLN A 208 28.84 6.99 8.62
C GLN A 208 28.01 5.98 7.83
N ALA A 209 26.82 6.35 7.35
CA ALA A 209 26.01 5.48 6.49
C ALA A 209 26.70 5.22 5.15
N ALA A 210 27.28 6.24 4.54
CA ALA A 210 28.05 6.12 3.30
C ALA A 210 29.29 5.25 3.49
N ALA A 211 30.06 5.47 4.56
CA ALA A 211 31.25 4.68 4.88
C ALA A 211 30.93 3.19 5.14
N ALA A 212 29.74 2.90 5.67
CA ALA A 212 29.23 1.54 5.86
C ALA A 212 28.59 0.92 4.61
N GLY A 213 28.63 1.61 3.45
CA GLY A 213 28.03 1.14 2.19
C GLY A 213 26.50 1.15 2.18
N LYS A 214 25.85 1.78 3.18
CA LYS A 214 24.38 1.76 3.31
C LYS A 214 23.70 2.64 2.26
N LEU A 215 24.40 3.60 1.68
CA LEU A 215 23.89 4.48 0.63
C LEU A 215 24.14 3.94 -0.79
N ASP A 216 24.73 2.74 -0.93
CA ASP A 216 24.88 2.09 -2.22
C ASP A 216 23.54 1.50 -2.66
N LEU A 217 22.94 2.12 -3.68
CA LEU A 217 21.64 1.69 -4.22
C LEU A 217 21.76 0.42 -5.07
N PHE A 218 22.81 0.33 -5.89
CA PHE A 218 22.93 -0.77 -6.85
C PHE A 218 23.73 -1.92 -6.26
N PRO A 219 23.29 -3.17 -6.46
CA PRO A 219 24.06 -4.33 -6.04
C PRO A 219 25.33 -4.47 -6.90
N PRO A 220 26.28 -5.34 -6.50
CA PRO A 220 27.41 -5.71 -7.35
C PRO A 220 26.96 -6.08 -8.76
N ALA A 221 27.72 -5.66 -9.78
CA ALA A 221 27.40 -5.82 -11.20
C ALA A 221 27.49 -7.29 -11.69
N THR A 222 26.71 -8.16 -11.07
CA THR A 222 26.62 -9.60 -11.31
C THR A 222 25.18 -9.97 -11.63
N PHE A 223 25.01 -10.91 -12.56
CA PHE A 223 23.68 -11.39 -12.94
C PHE A 223 22.90 -11.93 -11.74
N THR A 224 23.58 -12.68 -10.86
CA THR A 224 23.02 -13.29 -9.65
C THR A 224 22.47 -12.27 -8.65
N ALA A 225 22.98 -11.03 -8.64
CA ALA A 225 22.49 -9.97 -7.76
C ALA A 225 21.45 -9.05 -8.44
N TRP A 226 21.63 -8.76 -9.72
CA TRP A 226 20.72 -7.87 -10.47
C TRP A 226 19.34 -8.49 -10.73
N VAL A 227 19.25 -9.80 -10.97
CA VAL A 227 17.95 -10.44 -11.26
C VAL A 227 17.01 -10.38 -10.05
N PRO A 228 17.43 -10.74 -8.81
CA PRO A 228 16.61 -10.54 -7.62
C PRO A 228 16.28 -9.07 -7.33
N PHE A 229 17.26 -8.17 -7.50
CA PHE A 229 17.07 -6.73 -7.31
C PHE A 229 15.98 -6.16 -8.23
N VAL A 230 16.06 -6.46 -9.54
CA VAL A 230 15.04 -6.06 -10.51
C VAL A 230 13.70 -6.72 -10.21
N GLY A 231 13.70 -7.99 -9.79
CA GLY A 231 12.50 -8.70 -9.37
C GLY A 231 11.79 -7.98 -8.21
N ALA A 232 12.50 -7.61 -7.16
CA ALA A 232 11.95 -6.88 -6.01
C ALA A 232 11.43 -5.48 -6.42
N TRP A 233 12.22 -4.75 -7.21
CA TRP A 233 11.85 -3.42 -7.70
C TRP A 233 10.59 -3.45 -8.57
N MET A 234 10.51 -4.36 -9.55
CA MET A 234 9.35 -4.52 -10.43
C MET A 234 8.10 -5.00 -9.69
N THR A 235 8.26 -5.80 -8.64
CA THR A 235 7.13 -6.28 -7.83
C THR A 235 6.34 -5.12 -7.25
N MET A 236 7.02 -4.19 -6.61
CA MET A 236 6.34 -3.02 -6.04
C MET A 236 6.04 -1.94 -7.10
N MET A 237 6.90 -1.78 -8.11
CA MET A 237 6.68 -0.77 -9.15
C MET A 237 5.50 -1.08 -10.07
N LEU A 238 5.38 -2.31 -10.56
CA LEU A 238 4.36 -2.70 -11.54
C LEU A 238 3.20 -3.45 -10.89
N GLY A 239 3.48 -4.28 -9.88
CA GLY A 239 2.46 -5.06 -9.19
C GLY A 239 1.45 -4.20 -8.44
N SER A 240 1.80 -2.97 -8.08
CA SER A 240 0.90 -2.07 -7.36
C SER A 240 0.04 -1.19 -8.26
N ILE A 241 0.38 -1.03 -9.54
CA ILE A 241 -0.41 -0.21 -10.49
C ILE A 241 -1.87 -0.68 -10.62
N PRO A 242 -2.18 -2.00 -10.68
CA PRO A 242 -3.54 -2.49 -10.77
C PRO A 242 -4.37 -2.38 -9.50
N GLN A 243 -3.79 -1.88 -8.39
CA GLN A 243 -4.48 -1.85 -7.13
C GLN A 243 -5.66 -0.88 -7.12
N GLN A 244 -6.68 -1.24 -6.35
CA GLN A 244 -7.90 -0.48 -6.26
C GLN A 244 -7.69 0.85 -5.52
N ASP A 245 -6.78 0.95 -4.55
CA ASP A 245 -6.48 2.22 -3.89
C ASP A 245 -5.85 3.22 -4.88
N VAL A 246 -4.88 2.81 -5.70
CA VAL A 246 -4.32 3.67 -6.75
C VAL A 246 -5.41 4.16 -7.70
N PHE A 247 -6.25 3.23 -8.19
CA PHE A 247 -7.38 3.55 -9.06
C PHE A 247 -8.38 4.51 -8.40
N GLN A 248 -8.78 4.21 -7.16
CA GLN A 248 -9.78 4.95 -6.41
C GLN A 248 -9.33 6.39 -6.13
N ARG A 249 -8.02 6.63 -5.93
CA ARG A 249 -7.45 7.97 -5.69
C ARG A 249 -7.44 8.80 -6.97
N ILE A 250 -7.10 8.18 -8.09
CA ILE A 250 -7.23 8.79 -9.42
C ILE A 250 -8.69 9.20 -9.65
N THR A 251 -9.64 8.29 -9.48
CA THR A 251 -11.05 8.55 -9.78
C THR A 251 -11.74 9.49 -8.80
N SER A 252 -11.23 9.63 -7.57
CA SER A 252 -11.80 10.54 -6.56
C SER A 252 -11.45 12.01 -6.77
N ALA A 253 -10.44 12.30 -7.59
CA ALA A 253 -10.06 13.66 -7.93
C ALA A 253 -11.20 14.41 -8.64
N LYS A 254 -11.25 15.73 -8.48
CA LYS A 254 -12.26 16.60 -9.10
C LYS A 254 -12.15 16.70 -10.64
N ASP A 255 -10.94 16.51 -11.16
CA ASP A 255 -10.63 16.56 -12.60
C ASP A 255 -9.39 15.72 -12.91
N GLU A 256 -9.20 15.37 -14.18
CA GLU A 256 -8.10 14.53 -14.66
C GLU A 256 -6.73 15.15 -14.33
N ARG A 257 -6.59 16.47 -14.49
CA ARG A 257 -5.34 17.19 -14.20
C ARG A 257 -4.97 17.06 -12.73
N THR A 258 -5.97 17.12 -11.85
CA THR A 258 -5.83 16.93 -10.41
C THR A 258 -5.47 15.49 -10.08
N ALA A 259 -6.06 14.50 -10.77
CA ALA A 259 -5.70 13.09 -10.60
C ALA A 259 -4.21 12.83 -10.90
N VAL A 260 -3.74 13.31 -12.06
CA VAL A 260 -2.33 13.16 -12.50
C VAL A 260 -1.39 13.89 -11.55
N ARG A 261 -1.65 15.18 -11.28
CA ARG A 261 -0.78 15.99 -10.41
C ARG A 261 -0.77 15.51 -8.97
N GLY A 262 -1.91 15.07 -8.45
CA GLY A 262 -2.02 14.55 -7.09
C GLY A 262 -1.21 13.28 -6.91
N ALA A 263 -1.28 12.35 -7.88
CA ALA A 263 -0.45 11.15 -7.89
C ALA A 263 1.05 11.48 -7.92
N LEU A 264 1.49 12.40 -8.80
CA LEU A 264 2.90 12.77 -8.92
C LEU A 264 3.45 13.49 -7.69
N LEU A 265 2.70 14.47 -7.16
CA LEU A 265 3.11 15.19 -5.96
C LEU A 265 3.14 14.26 -4.75
N GLY A 266 2.13 13.38 -4.62
CA GLY A 266 2.10 12.36 -3.58
C GLY A 266 3.29 11.41 -3.67
N ALA A 267 3.66 10.95 -4.87
CA ALA A 267 4.82 10.11 -5.10
C ALA A 267 6.14 10.77 -4.69
N VAL A 268 6.35 12.03 -5.06
CA VAL A 268 7.57 12.80 -4.71
C VAL A 268 7.66 13.04 -3.20
N LEU A 269 6.54 13.42 -2.57
CA LEU A 269 6.48 13.55 -1.12
C LEU A 269 6.78 12.22 -0.43
N TYR A 270 6.15 11.14 -0.88
CA TYR A 270 6.35 9.79 -0.34
C TYR A 270 7.82 9.38 -0.40
N PHE A 271 8.40 9.45 -1.60
CA PHE A 271 9.79 9.10 -1.85
C PHE A 271 10.74 9.88 -0.94
N SER A 272 10.58 11.21 -0.91
CA SER A 272 11.48 12.08 -0.15
C SER A 272 11.36 11.83 1.36
N PHE A 273 10.14 11.57 1.84
CA PHE A 273 9.88 11.46 3.27
C PHE A 273 10.25 10.11 3.87
N CYS A 274 10.32 9.04 3.06
CA CYS A 274 10.78 7.71 3.52
C CYS A 274 12.24 7.71 4.02
N PHE A 275 13.06 8.67 3.60
CA PHE A 275 14.42 8.82 4.12
C PHE A 275 14.48 9.31 5.57
N VAL A 276 13.43 9.96 6.09
CA VAL A 276 13.40 10.44 7.48
C VAL A 276 13.41 9.30 8.49
N PRO A 277 12.51 8.29 8.44
CA PRO A 277 12.57 7.16 9.35
C PRO A 277 13.83 6.28 9.13
N MET A 278 14.35 6.16 7.91
CA MET A 278 15.64 5.50 7.66
C MET A 278 16.79 6.21 8.38
N PHE A 279 16.84 7.55 8.30
CA PHE A 279 17.79 8.38 9.03
C PHE A 279 17.69 8.14 10.54
N LEU A 280 16.47 8.17 11.08
CA LEU A 280 16.24 7.93 12.52
C LEU A 280 16.75 6.54 12.95
N ALA A 281 16.47 5.50 12.16
CA ALA A 281 16.86 4.14 12.52
C ALA A 281 18.37 3.94 12.45
N TYR A 282 19.04 4.54 11.45
CA TYR A 282 20.50 4.49 11.36
C TYR A 282 21.16 5.33 12.46
N ALA A 283 20.63 6.52 12.76
CA ALA A 283 21.10 7.34 13.87
C ALA A 283 21.03 6.60 15.21
N ALA A 284 20.01 5.75 15.43
CA ALA A 284 19.93 4.89 16.61
C ALA A 284 21.21 4.05 16.78
N THR A 285 21.70 3.44 15.70
CA THR A 285 22.90 2.59 15.73
C THR A 285 24.19 3.35 16.04
N LEU A 286 24.20 4.68 15.90
CA LEU A 286 25.32 5.53 16.27
C LEU A 286 25.23 6.00 17.73
N ILE A 287 24.01 6.21 18.24
CA ILE A 287 23.75 6.70 19.59
C ILE A 287 24.06 5.63 20.65
N ASP A 288 23.59 4.39 20.43
CA ASP A 288 23.90 3.24 21.30
C ASP A 288 24.16 1.97 20.45
N PRO A 289 25.39 1.81 19.93
CA PRO A 289 25.71 0.69 19.05
C PRO A 289 25.50 -0.68 19.68
N ALA A 290 25.74 -0.82 20.99
CA ALA A 290 25.62 -2.10 21.69
C ALA A 290 24.16 -2.53 21.77
N LYS A 291 23.27 -1.61 22.19
CA LYS A 291 21.85 -1.91 22.33
C LYS A 291 21.14 -2.08 20.99
N PHE A 292 21.33 -1.14 20.07
CA PHE A 292 20.64 -1.18 18.78
C PHE A 292 21.23 -2.25 17.85
N GLY A 293 22.49 -2.65 18.03
CA GLY A 293 23.06 -3.84 17.40
C GLY A 293 22.34 -5.13 17.83
N LEU A 294 22.08 -5.31 19.12
CA LEU A 294 21.32 -6.46 19.63
C LEU A 294 19.86 -6.47 19.14
N LEU A 295 19.19 -5.31 19.16
CA LEU A 295 17.82 -5.19 18.66
C LEU A 295 17.74 -5.48 17.16
N LEU A 296 18.76 -5.11 16.38
CA LEU A 296 18.79 -5.40 14.95
C LEU A 296 18.71 -6.92 14.68
N GLU A 297 19.39 -7.73 15.49
CA GLU A 297 19.40 -9.19 15.37
C GLU A 297 18.10 -9.82 15.90
N GLN A 298 17.56 -9.31 17.01
CA GLN A 298 16.40 -9.88 17.68
C GLN A 298 15.07 -9.44 17.06
N ASP A 299 14.80 -8.13 17.09
CA ASP A 299 13.60 -7.53 16.53
C ASP A 299 13.86 -6.10 16.07
N SER A 300 14.24 -5.98 14.80
CA SER A 300 14.58 -4.69 14.21
C SER A 300 13.41 -3.71 14.13
N GLN A 301 12.16 -4.15 14.33
CA GLN A 301 10.98 -3.27 14.33
C GLN A 301 10.92 -2.43 15.62
N LEU A 302 11.61 -2.84 16.68
CA LEU A 302 11.69 -2.13 17.96
C LEU A 302 12.72 -1.00 17.97
N ILE A 303 13.62 -0.92 16.98
CA ILE A 303 14.71 0.08 16.95
C ILE A 303 14.17 1.50 17.14
N LEU A 304 13.20 1.92 16.32
CA LEU A 304 12.66 3.27 16.41
C LEU A 304 11.83 3.48 17.69
N PRO A 305 10.86 2.63 18.06
CA PRO A 305 10.14 2.79 19.33
C PRO A 305 11.07 2.89 20.54
N THR A 306 12.10 2.04 20.63
CA THR A 306 13.06 2.04 21.74
C THR A 306 13.94 3.29 21.74
N LEU A 307 14.45 3.73 20.58
CA LEU A 307 15.19 4.99 20.47
C LEU A 307 14.39 6.15 21.06
N ILE A 308 13.13 6.25 20.66
CA ILE A 308 12.28 7.37 21.06
C ILE A 308 11.97 7.33 22.55
N LEU A 309 11.60 6.17 23.10
CA LEU A 309 11.26 6.06 24.52
C LEU A 309 12.44 6.36 25.45
N GLU A 310 13.66 5.97 25.06
CA GLU A 310 14.80 6.01 25.97
C GLU A 310 15.69 7.25 25.78
N HIS A 311 15.77 7.78 24.57
CA HIS A 311 16.71 8.87 24.25
C HIS A 311 16.04 10.21 23.93
N THR A 312 14.70 10.30 23.94
CA THR A 312 13.99 11.55 23.62
C THR A 312 13.07 12.01 24.74
N PRO A 313 12.85 13.33 24.89
CA PRO A 313 11.96 13.86 25.92
C PRO A 313 10.50 13.45 25.65
N ILE A 314 9.68 13.47 26.71
CA ILE A 314 8.27 13.05 26.67
C ILE A 314 7.45 13.69 25.54
N ALA A 315 7.74 14.95 25.20
CA ALA A 315 7.07 15.66 24.11
C ALA A 315 7.36 15.01 22.74
N ALA A 316 8.61 14.64 22.48
CA ALA A 316 9.02 13.95 21.26
C ALA A 316 8.41 12.54 21.19
N GLN A 317 8.32 11.83 22.32
CA GLN A 317 7.66 10.54 22.40
C GLN A 317 6.18 10.63 21.98
N ILE A 318 5.44 11.59 22.55
CA ILE A 318 4.02 11.82 22.21
C ILE A 318 3.86 12.11 20.72
N ILE A 319 4.70 12.99 20.19
CA ILE A 319 4.65 13.41 18.77
C ILE A 319 4.98 12.23 17.85
N PHE A 320 6.02 11.46 18.15
CA PHE A 320 6.42 10.30 17.34
C PHE A 320 5.33 9.24 17.31
N PHE A 321 4.84 8.79 18.46
CA PHE A 321 3.79 7.76 18.50
C PHE A 321 2.47 8.27 17.90
N GLY A 322 2.16 9.57 18.05
CA GLY A 322 1.06 10.21 17.33
C GLY A 322 1.24 10.17 15.81
N ALA A 323 2.44 10.44 15.31
CA ALA A 323 2.78 10.37 13.88
C ALA A 323 2.71 8.93 13.35
N VAL A 324 3.24 7.94 14.09
CA VAL A 324 3.13 6.52 13.71
C VAL A 324 1.66 6.11 13.65
N LEU A 325 0.87 6.38 14.70
CA LEU A 325 -0.56 6.05 14.70
C LEU A 325 -1.30 6.76 13.57
N SER A 326 -0.95 8.02 13.26
CA SER A 326 -1.50 8.76 12.12
C SER A 326 -1.27 8.01 10.80
N ALA A 327 -0.02 7.63 10.54
CA ALA A 327 0.40 6.91 9.34
C ALA A 327 -0.33 5.57 9.22
N VAL A 328 -0.35 4.78 10.30
CA VAL A 328 -0.96 3.45 10.31
C VAL A 328 -2.48 3.52 10.14
N MET A 329 -3.16 4.47 10.79
CA MET A 329 -4.61 4.64 10.67
C MET A 329 -5.04 5.09 9.27
N SER A 330 -4.34 6.06 8.69
CA SER A 330 -4.58 6.52 7.31
C SER A 330 -4.44 5.36 6.33
N CYS A 331 -3.27 4.69 6.34
CA CYS A 331 -2.98 3.55 5.47
C CYS A 331 -4.00 2.41 5.66
N SER A 332 -4.30 2.01 6.90
CA SER A 332 -5.28 0.95 7.18
C SER A 332 -6.66 1.28 6.63
N SER A 333 -7.13 2.52 6.80
CA SER A 333 -8.46 2.91 6.33
C SER A 333 -8.58 2.88 4.81
N ALA A 334 -7.53 3.32 4.11
CA ALA A 334 -7.45 3.29 2.66
C ALA A 334 -7.44 1.84 2.11
N THR A 335 -6.63 1.00 2.71
CA THR A 335 -6.39 -0.41 2.30
C THR A 335 -7.48 -1.36 2.77
N LEU A 336 -8.33 -0.98 3.72
CA LEU A 336 -9.60 -1.66 4.02
C LEU A 336 -10.69 -1.26 3.03
N LEU A 337 -10.79 0.03 2.71
CA LEU A 337 -11.85 0.54 1.84
C LEU A 337 -11.74 0.02 0.41
N ALA A 338 -10.54 0.05 -0.17
CA ALA A 338 -10.29 -0.35 -1.55
C ALA A 338 -10.77 -1.78 -1.89
N PRO A 339 -10.29 -2.85 -1.23
CA PRO A 339 -10.75 -4.21 -1.52
C PRO A 339 -12.24 -4.41 -1.23
N SER A 340 -12.79 -3.68 -0.25
CA SER A 340 -14.21 -3.78 0.09
C SER A 340 -15.09 -3.24 -1.03
N VAL A 341 -14.74 -2.09 -1.61
CA VAL A 341 -15.42 -1.52 -2.78
C VAL A 341 -15.29 -2.46 -3.98
N ALA A 342 -14.10 -2.99 -4.24
CA ALA A 342 -13.87 -3.93 -5.35
C ALA A 342 -14.67 -5.23 -5.21
N LEU A 343 -14.66 -5.86 -4.02
CA LEU A 343 -15.47 -7.05 -3.76
C LEU A 343 -16.96 -6.77 -3.88
N SER A 344 -17.44 -5.66 -3.33
CA SER A 344 -18.86 -5.32 -3.39
C SER A 344 -19.33 -5.05 -4.80
N GLU A 345 -18.64 -4.20 -5.57
CA GLU A 345 -19.06 -3.85 -6.94
C GLU A 345 -18.86 -5.03 -7.91
N ASN A 346 -17.68 -5.66 -7.88
CA ASN A 346 -17.32 -6.63 -8.90
C ASN A 346 -17.69 -8.07 -8.56
N VAL A 347 -17.87 -8.45 -7.29
CA VAL A 347 -18.12 -9.86 -6.94
C VAL A 347 -19.51 -10.04 -6.36
N VAL A 348 -19.86 -9.31 -5.31
CA VAL A 348 -21.07 -9.58 -4.52
C VAL A 348 -22.33 -8.96 -5.15
N LYS A 349 -22.29 -7.70 -5.58
CA LYS A 349 -23.43 -7.01 -6.20
C LYS A 349 -23.99 -7.77 -7.41
N PRO A 350 -23.20 -8.32 -8.35
CA PRO A 350 -23.75 -9.05 -9.49
C PRO A 350 -24.44 -10.38 -9.12
N LEU A 351 -24.23 -10.90 -7.91
CA LEU A 351 -24.94 -12.07 -7.37
C LEU A 351 -26.27 -11.68 -6.69
N LEU A 352 -26.48 -10.39 -6.44
CA LEU A 352 -27.64 -9.83 -5.75
C LEU A 352 -28.41 -8.92 -6.73
N PRO A 353 -29.45 -9.44 -7.41
CA PRO A 353 -30.18 -8.64 -8.39
C PRO A 353 -30.91 -7.46 -7.74
N ASN A 354 -30.95 -6.33 -8.45
CA ASN A 354 -31.80 -5.15 -8.16
C ASN A 354 -31.53 -4.39 -6.85
N LEU A 355 -30.29 -4.33 -6.36
CA LEU A 355 -29.94 -3.47 -5.22
C LEU A 355 -30.12 -1.99 -5.56
N ASN A 356 -30.87 -1.26 -4.73
CA ASN A 356 -30.87 0.20 -4.77
C ASN A 356 -29.57 0.78 -4.17
N ASP A 357 -29.35 2.08 -4.31
CA ASP A 357 -28.11 2.72 -3.86
C ASP A 357 -27.87 2.59 -2.34
N ALA A 358 -28.92 2.70 -1.53
CA ALA A 358 -28.82 2.57 -0.07
C ALA A 358 -28.52 1.13 0.36
N GLU A 359 -29.05 0.14 -0.35
CA GLU A 359 -28.70 -1.27 -0.17
C GLU A 359 -27.27 -1.56 -0.60
N PHE A 360 -26.84 -0.99 -1.72
CA PHE A 360 -25.47 -1.16 -2.21
C PHE A 360 -24.44 -0.49 -1.27
N LEU A 361 -24.76 0.68 -0.72
CA LEU A 361 -23.96 1.30 0.34
C LEU A 361 -23.87 0.41 1.59
N ARG A 362 -24.98 -0.18 2.03
CA ARG A 362 -24.98 -1.13 3.15
C ARG A 362 -24.14 -2.37 2.85
N LEU A 363 -24.23 -2.90 1.62
CA LEU A 363 -23.41 -4.02 1.17
C LEU A 363 -21.92 -3.72 1.30
N MET A 364 -21.46 -2.56 0.80
CA MET A 364 -20.06 -2.15 0.92
C MET A 364 -19.57 -2.12 2.37
N ARG A 365 -20.41 -1.63 3.29
CA ARG A 365 -20.09 -1.60 4.72
C ARG A 365 -19.98 -3.00 5.33
N VAL A 366 -20.89 -3.91 4.99
CA VAL A 366 -20.86 -5.29 5.48
C VAL A 366 -19.65 -6.04 4.93
N VAL A 367 -19.35 -5.90 3.64
CA VAL A 367 -18.17 -6.50 3.02
C VAL A 367 -16.89 -5.97 3.66
N LEU A 368 -16.84 -4.68 4.00
CA LEU A 368 -15.71 -4.08 4.71
C LEU A 368 -15.48 -4.70 6.08
N ILE A 369 -16.53 -4.85 6.89
CA ILE A 369 -16.43 -5.53 8.19
C ILE A 369 -15.98 -6.98 8.02
N GLY A 370 -16.52 -7.70 7.04
CA GLY A 370 -16.11 -9.07 6.72
C GLY A 370 -14.64 -9.18 6.33
N PHE A 371 -14.17 -8.33 5.42
CA PHE A 371 -12.77 -8.27 5.00
C PHE A 371 -11.85 -7.94 6.17
N ALA A 372 -12.18 -6.93 6.96
CA ALA A 372 -11.41 -6.55 8.15
C ALA A 372 -11.32 -7.69 9.18
N SER A 373 -12.38 -8.49 9.32
CA SER A 373 -12.39 -9.65 10.23
C SER A 373 -11.42 -10.74 9.77
N VAL A 374 -11.36 -11.03 8.46
CA VAL A 374 -10.38 -11.98 7.89
C VAL A 374 -8.96 -11.47 8.09
N VAL A 375 -8.71 -10.19 7.81
CA VAL A 375 -7.39 -9.57 8.02
C VAL A 375 -6.99 -9.61 9.50
N LEU A 376 -7.91 -9.34 10.43
CA LEU A 376 -7.64 -9.40 11.86
C LEU A 376 -7.16 -10.78 12.30
N ILE A 377 -7.78 -11.85 11.77
CA ILE A 377 -7.33 -13.23 12.02
C ILE A 377 -5.91 -13.44 11.50
N ILE A 378 -5.61 -13.00 10.27
CA ILE A 378 -4.26 -13.10 9.69
C ILE A 378 -3.24 -12.32 10.53
N ALA A 379 -3.57 -11.11 10.98
CA ALA A 379 -2.70 -10.28 11.79
C ALA A 379 -2.35 -10.93 13.13
N LEU A 380 -3.31 -11.62 13.76
CA LEU A 380 -3.13 -12.29 15.05
C LEU A 380 -2.33 -13.60 14.97
N TRP A 381 -2.29 -14.25 13.80
CA TRP A 381 -1.72 -15.61 13.64
C TRP A 381 -0.45 -15.64 12.78
N SER A 382 -0.10 -14.55 12.11
CA SER A 382 1.07 -14.48 11.24
C SER A 382 2.34 -14.18 12.05
N ASP A 383 3.43 -14.91 11.76
CA ASP A 383 4.78 -14.62 12.29
C ASP A 383 5.66 -13.83 11.31
N ALA A 384 5.15 -13.50 10.11
CA ALA A 384 5.90 -12.77 9.11
C ALA A 384 6.21 -11.33 9.55
N THR A 385 7.39 -10.82 9.16
CA THR A 385 7.77 -9.41 9.38
C THR A 385 6.85 -8.46 8.61
N ILE A 386 6.68 -7.24 9.11
CA ILE A 386 5.84 -6.20 8.47
C ILE A 386 6.22 -6.04 7.00
N TYR A 387 7.51 -5.81 6.71
CA TYR A 387 8.00 -5.63 5.34
C TYR A 387 7.68 -6.83 4.43
N LYS A 388 7.89 -8.06 4.90
CA LYS A 388 7.58 -9.26 4.11
C LYS A 388 6.09 -9.42 3.86
N MET A 389 5.25 -9.09 4.86
CA MET A 389 3.79 -9.13 4.70
C MET A 389 3.29 -8.15 3.64
N VAL A 390 3.95 -6.99 3.48
CA VAL A 390 3.58 -6.02 2.46
C VAL A 390 4.15 -6.41 1.09
N VAL A 391 5.47 -6.56 0.95
CA VAL A 391 6.08 -6.81 -0.37
C VAL A 391 5.61 -8.12 -1.03
N SER A 392 5.38 -9.18 -0.25
CA SER A 392 5.00 -10.49 -0.80
C SER A 392 3.62 -10.50 -1.43
N THR A 393 2.73 -9.59 -1.04
CA THR A 393 1.34 -9.59 -1.54
C THR A 393 1.22 -9.01 -2.94
N TYR A 394 2.12 -8.12 -3.34
CA TYR A 394 2.16 -7.53 -4.68
C TYR A 394 2.69 -8.47 -5.76
N LYS A 395 3.31 -9.60 -5.36
CA LYS A 395 3.69 -10.66 -6.30
C LYS A 395 2.47 -11.15 -7.08
N VAL A 396 1.34 -11.36 -6.40
CA VAL A 396 0.10 -11.87 -6.99
C VAL A 396 -0.45 -10.92 -8.06
N THR A 397 -0.49 -9.63 -7.77
CA THR A 397 -1.01 -8.62 -8.71
C THR A 397 -0.05 -8.36 -9.86
N LEU A 398 1.26 -8.45 -9.65
CA LEU A 398 2.26 -8.40 -10.72
C LEU A 398 2.02 -9.50 -11.75
N VAL A 399 1.86 -10.75 -11.30
CA VAL A 399 1.78 -11.92 -12.19
C VAL A 399 0.40 -12.14 -12.79
N ALA A 400 -0.67 -11.63 -12.16
CA ALA A 400 -2.04 -11.85 -12.62
C ALA A 400 -2.71 -10.62 -13.24
N ALA A 401 -2.57 -9.45 -12.62
CA ALA A 401 -3.42 -8.28 -12.94
C ALA A 401 -2.70 -7.27 -13.84
N PHE A 402 -1.40 -7.03 -13.62
CA PHE A 402 -0.67 -5.97 -14.32
C PHE A 402 -0.63 -6.15 -15.84
N ILE A 403 -0.28 -7.35 -16.32
CA ILE A 403 -0.19 -7.60 -17.77
C ILE A 403 -1.54 -7.41 -18.47
N PRO A 404 -2.67 -7.98 -18.00
CA PRO A 404 -3.99 -7.67 -18.54
C PRO A 404 -4.34 -6.18 -18.52
N LEU A 405 -3.99 -5.43 -17.48
CA LEU A 405 -4.26 -3.98 -17.40
C LEU A 405 -3.46 -3.22 -18.45
N PHE A 406 -2.15 -3.43 -18.48
CA PHE A 406 -1.24 -2.75 -19.39
C PHE A 406 -1.57 -3.07 -20.85
N ALA A 407 -1.69 -4.36 -21.19
CA ALA A 407 -2.05 -4.78 -22.54
C ALA A 407 -3.43 -4.26 -22.96
N GLY A 408 -4.39 -4.25 -22.04
CA GLY A 408 -5.75 -3.77 -22.33
C GLY A 408 -5.80 -2.30 -22.72
N LEU A 409 -4.96 -1.47 -22.07
CA LEU A 409 -4.92 -0.02 -22.27
C LEU A 409 -4.07 0.40 -23.47
N TYR A 410 -2.96 -0.30 -23.73
CA TYR A 410 -1.95 0.13 -24.69
C TYR A 410 -1.82 -0.76 -25.93
N TRP A 411 -2.26 -2.03 -25.85
CA TRP A 411 -2.14 -2.97 -26.96
C TRP A 411 -3.49 -3.29 -27.58
N LYS A 412 -3.68 -2.81 -28.82
CA LYS A 412 -4.91 -3.07 -29.60
C LYS A 412 -5.15 -4.56 -29.86
N GLY A 413 -4.10 -5.37 -29.88
CA GLY A 413 -4.19 -6.82 -30.11
C GLY A 413 -4.61 -7.63 -28.87
N ALA A 414 -4.70 -7.02 -27.68
CA ALA A 414 -5.04 -7.78 -26.47
C ALA A 414 -6.46 -8.36 -26.55
N THR A 415 -6.61 -9.65 -26.27
CA THR A 415 -7.91 -10.35 -26.29
C THR A 415 -8.27 -10.89 -24.92
N THR A 416 -9.54 -11.26 -24.73
CA THR A 416 -10.00 -11.96 -23.52
C THR A 416 -9.29 -13.30 -23.32
N GLN A 417 -9.03 -14.04 -24.41
CA GLN A 417 -8.27 -15.29 -24.39
C GLN A 417 -6.83 -15.05 -23.93
N GLY A 418 -6.16 -14.03 -24.48
CA GLY A 418 -4.82 -13.63 -24.06
C GLY A 418 -4.77 -13.21 -22.59
N ALA A 419 -5.73 -12.42 -22.12
CA ALA A 419 -5.83 -12.05 -20.71
C ALA A 419 -6.00 -13.27 -19.78
N LEU A 420 -6.83 -14.24 -20.16
CA LEU A 420 -7.00 -15.48 -19.39
C LEU A 420 -5.71 -16.29 -19.35
N TRP A 421 -5.04 -16.45 -20.50
CA TRP A 421 -3.78 -17.18 -20.58
C TRP A 421 -2.67 -16.48 -19.79
N ALA A 422 -2.64 -15.15 -19.78
CA ALA A 422 -1.72 -14.37 -18.96
C ALA A 422 -1.90 -14.67 -17.46
N ILE A 423 -3.15 -14.60 -16.98
CA ILE A 423 -3.48 -14.87 -15.57
C ILE A 423 -3.09 -16.31 -15.19
N VAL A 424 -3.50 -17.30 -15.99
CA VAL A 424 -3.25 -18.71 -15.70
C VAL A 424 -1.76 -19.02 -15.77
N ALA A 425 -1.06 -18.61 -16.84
CA ALA A 425 0.37 -18.87 -16.99
C ALA A 425 1.18 -18.17 -15.89
N GLY A 426 0.84 -16.93 -15.55
CA GLY A 426 1.53 -16.16 -14.52
C GLY A 426 1.36 -16.73 -13.12
N LEU A 427 0.11 -17.02 -12.72
CA LEU A 427 -0.17 -17.60 -11.39
C LEU A 427 0.40 -19.01 -11.24
N THR A 428 0.25 -19.86 -12.25
CA THR A 428 0.72 -21.26 -12.16
C THR A 428 2.23 -21.35 -12.14
N SER A 429 2.94 -20.58 -12.98
CA SER A 429 4.41 -20.60 -12.97
C SER A 429 4.98 -19.93 -11.73
N TRP A 430 4.37 -18.85 -11.22
CA TRP A 430 4.75 -18.23 -9.96
C TRP A 430 4.60 -19.21 -8.79
N LEU A 431 3.41 -19.81 -8.63
CA LEU A 431 3.16 -20.76 -7.55
C LEU A 431 4.06 -22.00 -7.65
N ALA A 432 4.24 -22.56 -8.85
CA ALA A 432 5.15 -23.68 -9.05
C ALA A 432 6.60 -23.31 -8.67
N SER A 433 7.03 -22.10 -9.01
CA SER A 433 8.36 -21.61 -8.65
C SER A 433 8.47 -21.39 -7.14
N GLU A 434 7.49 -20.78 -6.46
CA GLU A 434 7.54 -20.61 -5.00
C GLU A 434 7.58 -21.94 -4.23
N LEU A 435 7.05 -23.03 -4.79
CA LEU A 435 7.07 -24.34 -4.14
C LEU A 435 8.40 -25.10 -4.33
N VAL A 436 9.17 -24.75 -5.36
CA VAL A 436 10.40 -25.46 -5.75
C VAL A 436 11.65 -24.62 -5.48
N SER A 437 11.54 -23.30 -5.49
CA SER A 437 12.69 -22.40 -5.43
C SER A 437 13.38 -22.43 -4.07
N GLU A 438 14.70 -22.41 -4.12
CA GLU A 438 15.55 -22.24 -2.96
C GLU A 438 15.91 -20.75 -2.77
N PRO A 439 16.19 -20.29 -1.53
CA PRO A 439 16.55 -18.89 -1.27
C PRO A 439 17.77 -18.38 -2.04
N THR A 440 18.62 -19.28 -2.54
CA THR A 440 19.82 -18.98 -3.34
C THR A 440 19.54 -18.85 -4.84
N ASP A 441 18.30 -19.07 -5.28
CA ASP A 441 17.95 -19.04 -6.69
C ASP A 441 18.06 -17.64 -7.28
N VAL A 442 18.65 -17.58 -8.47
CA VAL A 442 18.87 -16.32 -9.19
C VAL A 442 17.55 -15.73 -9.71
N TRP A 443 16.58 -16.59 -10.05
CA TRP A 443 15.32 -16.19 -10.65
C TRP A 443 14.21 -16.16 -9.59
N PRO A 444 13.79 -14.96 -9.14
CA PRO A 444 12.69 -14.88 -8.20
C PRO A 444 11.40 -15.41 -8.84
N PRO A 445 10.60 -16.19 -8.11
CA PRO A 445 9.35 -16.76 -8.59
C PRO A 445 8.42 -15.74 -9.25
N GLN A 446 8.32 -14.54 -8.69
CA GLN A 446 7.44 -13.49 -9.23
C GLN A 446 7.91 -12.94 -10.59
N LEU A 447 9.22 -12.97 -10.88
CA LEU A 447 9.73 -12.56 -12.18
C LEU A 447 9.44 -13.63 -13.24
N VAL A 448 9.56 -14.91 -12.86
CA VAL A 448 9.14 -16.04 -13.71
C VAL A 448 7.64 -15.93 -14.02
N GLY A 449 6.81 -15.69 -13.00
CA GLY A 449 5.39 -15.43 -13.15
C GLY A 449 5.09 -14.28 -14.11
N PHE A 450 5.76 -13.14 -13.94
CA PHE A 450 5.57 -11.96 -14.78
C PHE A 450 5.91 -12.24 -16.25
N VAL A 451 7.05 -12.89 -16.52
CA VAL A 451 7.45 -13.25 -17.88
C VAL A 451 6.45 -14.22 -18.51
N MET A 452 6.01 -15.23 -17.76
CA MET A 452 5.03 -16.20 -18.24
C MET A 452 3.65 -15.57 -18.48
N ALA A 453 3.26 -14.58 -17.68
CA ALA A 453 2.04 -13.80 -17.91
C ALA A 453 2.14 -12.99 -19.21
N ALA A 454 3.28 -12.36 -19.48
CA ALA A 454 3.52 -11.64 -20.72
C ALA A 454 3.48 -12.58 -21.95
N ILE A 455 4.12 -13.75 -21.85
CA ILE A 455 4.06 -14.79 -22.89
C ILE A 455 2.62 -15.27 -23.09
N GLY A 456 1.88 -15.54 -22.02
CA GLY A 456 0.47 -15.96 -22.06
C GLY A 456 -0.41 -14.92 -22.76
N MET A 457 -0.22 -13.64 -22.46
CA MET A 457 -0.91 -12.53 -23.11
C MET A 457 -0.64 -12.49 -24.62
N LEU A 458 0.63 -12.60 -25.01
CA LEU A 458 1.06 -12.56 -26.41
C LEU A 458 0.54 -13.76 -27.19
N VAL A 459 0.83 -14.97 -26.73
CA VAL A 459 0.45 -16.21 -27.43
C VAL A 459 -1.07 -16.34 -27.46
N GLY A 460 -1.76 -16.14 -26.34
CA GLY A 460 -3.21 -16.28 -26.27
C GLY A 460 -3.97 -15.23 -27.09
N SER A 461 -3.39 -14.05 -27.33
CA SER A 461 -3.99 -13.02 -28.18
C SER A 461 -3.72 -13.21 -29.68
N LEU A 462 -2.62 -13.86 -30.04
CA LEU A 462 -2.27 -14.17 -31.43
C LEU A 462 -2.84 -15.51 -31.90
N TRP A 463 -3.26 -16.37 -30.98
CA TRP A 463 -3.86 -17.66 -31.28
C TRP A 463 -5.28 -17.49 -31.88
N PRO A 464 -5.69 -18.31 -32.86
CA PRO A 464 -7.04 -18.26 -33.42
C PRO A 464 -8.11 -18.36 -32.33
N SER A 465 -9.00 -17.37 -32.27
CA SER A 465 -9.98 -17.25 -31.19
C SER A 465 -10.99 -18.40 -31.24
N GLN A 466 -10.99 -19.26 -30.22
CA GLN A 466 -11.93 -20.38 -30.11
C GLN A 466 -13.29 -19.95 -29.51
N GLY A 467 -13.90 -18.89 -30.05
CA GLY A 467 -15.26 -18.48 -29.67
C GLY A 467 -15.39 -17.61 -28.41
N LEU A 468 -14.29 -17.23 -27.74
CA LEU A 468 -14.28 -16.13 -26.77
C LEU A 468 -14.31 -14.80 -27.55
N ALA A 469 -15.50 -14.34 -27.90
CA ALA A 469 -15.68 -13.11 -28.66
C ALA A 469 -14.90 -11.95 -28.03
N SER A 470 -14.04 -11.31 -28.81
CA SER A 470 -13.44 -10.03 -28.45
C SER A 470 -14.59 -9.03 -28.30
N HIS A 471 -14.94 -8.66 -27.06
CA HIS A 471 -15.80 -7.50 -26.85
C HIS A 471 -15.05 -6.28 -27.38
N GLU A 472 -15.41 -5.84 -28.58
CA GLU A 472 -14.90 -4.61 -29.17
C GLU A 472 -15.44 -3.42 -28.35
N ALA A 473 -14.73 -3.05 -27.30
CA ALA A 473 -14.89 -1.75 -26.65
C ALA A 473 -14.40 -0.65 -27.61
N ARG A 474 -15.17 -0.38 -28.67
CA ARG A 474 -14.73 0.43 -29.81
C ARG A 474 -15.19 1.89 -29.85
N GLU A 475 -15.90 2.40 -28.85
CA GLU A 475 -16.45 3.78 -28.96
C GLU A 475 -16.06 4.76 -27.84
N GLY A 476 -15.37 4.36 -26.77
CA GLY A 476 -15.08 5.28 -25.64
C GLY A 476 -13.69 5.94 -25.62
N ILE A 477 -12.74 5.49 -26.44
CA ILE A 477 -11.32 5.92 -26.36
C ILE A 477 -10.93 6.84 -27.53
N ARG A 478 -11.87 7.15 -28.45
CA ARG A 478 -11.51 7.76 -29.73
C ARG A 478 -11.36 9.28 -29.76
N ASP A 479 -11.79 10.03 -28.75
CA ASP A 479 -11.57 11.48 -28.74
C ASP A 479 -11.17 11.97 -27.33
N GLY A 480 -9.92 12.39 -27.17
CA GLY A 480 -9.41 13.05 -25.96
C GLY A 480 -7.89 13.06 -25.84
#